data_AF-A0A934X833-F1
#
_entry.id   AF-A0A934X833-F1
#
_cell.length_a   1.000
_cell.length_b   1.000
_cell.length_c   1.000
_cell.angle_alpha   90.00
_cell.angle_beta   90.00
_cell.angle_gamma   90.00
#
_symmetry.space_group_name_H-M   'P 1'
#
loop_
_entity.id
_entity.type
_entity.pdbx_description
1 polymer ?
#
loop_
_entity_poly.entity_id
_entity_poly.type
_entity_poly.pdbx_seq_one_letter_code
_entity_poly.pdbx_strand_id
1 'polypeptide(L)'
;MPKKRPHDRADLFMAPVLLDVDERISQLAQLDAQALADRVLVHVNHETSDGAERRDALLATLTDGLELHGWKAKWHDRGLRLTHGEHSVVLGLGPELRAYLS
;
A
#
# COMPACT_ATOMS: atom_id res chain seq x y z
N MET A 1 -22.77 -11.31 10.13
CA MET A 1 -21.65 -11.79 9.28
C MET A 1 -20.70 -12.57 10.16
N PRO A 2 -20.35 -13.83 9.86
CA PRO A 2 -19.42 -14.56 10.71
C PRO A 2 -18.06 -13.87 10.65
N LYS A 3 -17.50 -13.51 11.81
CA LYS A 3 -16.11 -13.05 11.92
C LYS A 3 -15.22 -14.17 11.39
N LYS A 4 -14.62 -13.98 10.20
CA LYS A 4 -13.53 -14.84 9.72
C LYS A 4 -12.40 -14.72 10.73
N ARG A 5 -12.23 -15.77 11.55
CA ARG A 5 -11.07 -15.92 12.41
C ARG A 5 -9.93 -16.49 11.55
N PRO A 6 -8.66 -16.21 11.90
CA PRO A 6 -7.52 -16.93 11.35
C PRO A 6 -7.80 -18.44 11.36
N HIS A 7 -7.75 -19.09 10.20
CA HIS A 7 -8.01 -20.52 10.07
C HIS A 7 -6.80 -21.34 10.52
N ASP A 8 -5.60 -20.76 10.45
CA ASP A 8 -4.36 -21.42 10.88
C ASP A 8 -3.33 -20.43 11.48
N ARG A 9 -2.14 -20.96 11.81
CA ARG A 9 -1.01 -20.16 12.31
C ARG A 9 -0.43 -19.24 11.23
N ALA A 10 -0.50 -19.61 9.95
CA ALA A 10 -0.01 -18.77 8.87
C ALA A 10 -0.86 -17.48 8.76
N ASP A 11 -2.18 -17.58 8.92
CA ASP A 11 -3.09 -16.42 9.00
C ASP A 11 -2.72 -15.45 10.15
N LEU A 12 -2.13 -15.93 11.25
CA LEU A 12 -1.59 -15.08 12.32
C LEU A 12 -0.26 -14.41 11.95
N PHE A 13 0.61 -15.10 11.20
CA PHE A 13 1.84 -14.53 10.65
C PHE A 13 1.58 -13.56 9.49
N MET A 14 0.40 -13.61 8.89
CA MET A 14 -0.05 -12.74 7.81
C MET A 14 -0.51 -11.36 8.30
N ALA A 15 -0.99 -11.26 9.53
CA ALA A 15 -1.52 -10.02 10.09
C ALA A 15 -0.49 -8.88 10.17
N PRO A 16 0.78 -9.08 10.58
CA PRO A 16 1.77 -8.02 10.67
C PRO A 16 2.00 -7.28 9.35
N VAL A 17 2.23 -8.01 8.24
CA VAL A 17 2.47 -7.38 6.93
C VAL A 17 1.28 -6.53 6.47
N LEU A 18 0.05 -7.03 6.69
CA LEU A 18 -1.15 -6.27 6.34
C LEU A 18 -1.28 -5.01 7.19
N LEU A 19 -0.96 -5.09 8.48
CA LEU A 19 -1.02 -3.96 9.42
C LEU A 19 0.07 -2.93 9.13
N ASP A 20 1.29 -3.36 8.81
CA ASP A 20 2.41 -2.47 8.48
C ASP A 20 2.11 -1.67 7.21
N VAL A 21 1.53 -2.33 6.19
CA VAL A 21 1.13 -1.66 4.95
C VAL A 21 -0.07 -0.74 5.20
N ASP A 22 -1.06 -1.15 6.00
CA ASP A 22 -2.22 -0.32 6.36
C ASP A 22 -1.82 0.92 7.17
N GLU A 23 -0.87 0.76 8.09
CA GLU A 23 -0.30 1.85 8.86
C GLU A 23 0.47 2.81 7.93
N ARG A 24 1.28 2.30 7.00
CA ARG A 24 1.98 3.15 6.03
C ARG A 24 1.00 3.92 5.14
N ILE A 25 -0.06 3.27 4.67
CA ILE A 25 -1.15 3.92 3.93
C ILE A 25 -1.75 5.04 4.77
N SER A 26 -2.05 4.76 6.04
CA SER A 26 -2.64 5.74 6.97
C SER A 26 -1.73 6.93 7.22
N GLN A 27 -0.42 6.70 7.41
CA GLN A 27 0.58 7.74 7.60
C GLN A 27 0.69 8.66 6.38
N LEU A 28 0.80 8.10 5.17
CA LEU A 28 0.87 8.90 3.95
C LEU A 28 -0.46 9.62 3.65
N ALA A 29 -1.59 9.05 4.05
CA ALA A 29 -2.90 9.68 3.88
C ALA A 29 -3.14 10.88 4.83
N GLN A 30 -2.27 11.12 5.82
CA GLN A 30 -2.30 12.35 6.63
C GLN A 30 -1.57 13.53 5.96
N LEU A 31 -0.81 13.27 4.89
CA LEU A 31 -0.12 14.32 4.16
C LEU A 31 -1.09 15.00 3.19
N ASP A 32 -0.94 16.32 3.04
CA ASP A 32 -1.58 17.02 1.94
C ASP A 32 -0.94 16.62 0.59
N ALA A 33 -1.57 17.04 -0.50
CA ALA A 33 -1.13 16.67 -1.85
C ALA A 33 0.32 17.06 -2.17
N GLN A 34 0.79 18.22 -1.69
CA GLN A 34 2.15 18.68 -1.96
C GLN A 34 3.16 17.88 -1.13
N ALA A 35 2.91 17.72 0.17
CA ALA A 35 3.76 16.96 1.07
C ALA A 35 3.86 15.49 0.65
N LEU A 36 2.77 14.90 0.15
CA LEU A 36 2.78 13.56 -0.42
C LEU A 36 3.62 13.47 -1.69
N ALA A 37 3.48 14.43 -2.61
CA ALA A 37 4.28 14.48 -3.83
C ALA A 37 5.77 14.62 -3.53
N ASP A 38 6.14 15.51 -2.60
CA ASP A 38 7.51 15.70 -2.15
C ASP A 38 8.06 14.42 -1.50
N ARG A 39 7.25 13.74 -0.67
CA ARG A 39 7.64 12.49 -0.02
C ARG A 39 7.95 11.39 -1.05
N VAL A 40 7.10 11.25 -2.07
CA VAL A 40 7.30 10.29 -3.15
C VAL A 40 8.55 10.66 -3.97
N LEU A 41 8.69 11.92 -4.36
CA LEU A 41 9.83 12.42 -5.14
C LEU A 41 11.16 12.18 -4.41
N VAL A 42 11.23 12.47 -3.11
CA VAL A 42 12.42 12.21 -2.29
C VAL A 42 12.73 10.71 -2.23
N HIS A 43 11.71 9.86 -2.15
CA HIS A 43 11.91 8.41 -2.09
C HIS A 43 12.40 7.84 -3.42
N VAL A 44 11.77 8.21 -4.54
CA VAL A 44 12.14 7.66 -5.86
C VAL A 44 13.28 8.43 -6.55
N ASN A 45 13.66 9.60 -6.03
CA ASN A 45 14.74 10.45 -6.51
C ASN A 45 14.60 10.86 -7.99
N HIS A 46 13.38 11.03 -8.47
CA HIS A 46 13.06 11.58 -9.78
C HIS A 46 11.63 12.13 -9.81
N GLU A 47 11.35 13.02 -10.77
CA GLU A 47 9.99 13.48 -11.05
C GLU A 47 9.20 12.41 -11.81
N THR A 48 7.92 12.29 -11.50
CA THR A 48 7.00 11.38 -12.21
C THR A 48 6.29 12.15 -13.32
N SER A 49 6.42 11.67 -14.55
CA SER A 49 5.95 12.34 -15.76
C SER A 49 4.51 11.97 -16.15
N ASP A 50 4.04 10.80 -15.71
CA ASP A 50 2.69 10.32 -16.00
C ASP A 50 2.04 9.54 -14.83
N GLY A 51 0.77 9.15 -15.03
CA GLY A 51 -0.01 8.44 -14.03
C GLY A 51 0.47 7.01 -13.75
N ALA A 52 1.15 6.35 -14.69
CA ALA A 52 1.72 5.02 -14.47
C ALA A 52 2.98 5.14 -13.59
N GLU A 53 3.86 6.10 -13.89
CA GLU A 53 5.04 6.39 -13.07
C GLU A 53 4.64 6.83 -11.65
N ARG A 54 3.60 7.66 -11.49
CA ARG A 54 3.08 8.01 -10.15
C ARG A 54 2.60 6.80 -9.37
N ARG A 55 1.91 5.87 -10.03
CA ARG A 55 1.43 4.63 -9.41
C ARG A 55 2.61 3.78 -8.94
N ASP A 56 3.61 3.60 -9.78
CA ASP A 56 4.77 2.78 -9.45
C ASP A 56 5.61 3.45 -8.35
N ALA A 57 5.79 4.77 -8.41
CA ALA A 57 6.50 5.54 -7.40
C ALA A 57 5.80 5.53 -6.03
N LEU A 58 4.47 5.70 -6.01
CA LEU A 58 3.71 5.60 -4.76
C LEU A 58 3.73 4.17 -4.21
N LEU A 59 3.63 3.15 -5.07
CA LEU A 59 3.73 1.76 -4.65
C LEU A 59 5.08 1.47 -4.00
N ALA A 60 6.17 1.90 -4.64
CA ALA A 60 7.52 1.78 -4.10
C ALA A 60 7.60 2.45 -2.71
N THR A 61 7.11 3.69 -2.60
CA THR A 61 7.08 4.46 -1.34
C THR A 61 6.26 3.77 -0.23
N LEU A 62 5.13 3.14 -0.59
CA LEU A 62 4.27 2.40 0.33
C LEU A 62 4.92 1.11 0.84
N THR A 63 5.73 0.46 0.01
CA THR A 63 6.39 -0.80 0.37
C THR A 63 7.82 -0.62 0.88
N ASP A 64 8.36 0.59 0.82
CA ASP A 64 9.74 0.87 1.20
C ASP A 64 10.02 0.56 2.67
N GLY A 65 11.11 -0.17 2.89
CA GLY A 65 11.55 -0.61 4.22
C GLY A 65 10.63 -1.64 4.89
N LEU A 66 9.60 -2.15 4.19
CA LEU A 66 8.71 -3.19 4.73
C LEU A 66 9.18 -4.58 4.31
N GLU A 67 9.32 -5.48 5.28
CA GLU A 67 9.54 -6.91 4.99
C GLU A 67 8.22 -7.56 4.58
N LEU A 68 7.98 -7.65 3.27
CA LEU A 68 6.74 -8.21 2.76
C LEU A 68 6.64 -9.74 2.91
N HIS A 69 7.69 -10.46 3.34
CA HIS A 69 7.66 -11.91 3.59
C HIS A 69 6.93 -12.75 2.53
N GLY A 70 7.19 -12.48 1.25
CA GLY A 70 6.58 -13.20 0.11
C GLY A 70 5.22 -12.65 -0.34
N TRP A 71 4.66 -11.67 0.36
CA TRP A 71 3.51 -10.91 -0.11
C TRP A 71 3.90 -10.05 -1.31
N LYS A 72 2.97 -9.98 -2.27
CA LYS A 72 3.11 -9.13 -3.46
C LYS A 72 2.06 -8.04 -3.40
N ALA A 73 2.49 -6.80 -3.54
CA ALA A 73 1.64 -5.63 -3.60
C ALA A 73 1.39 -5.23 -5.05
N LYS A 74 0.13 -4.99 -5.41
CA LYS A 74 -0.29 -4.50 -6.73
C LYS A 74 -1.48 -3.59 -6.62
N TRP A 75 -1.57 -2.61 -7.52
CA TRP A 75 -2.74 -1.76 -7.62
C TRP A 75 -4.01 -2.55 -7.98
N HIS A 76 -5.12 -2.09 -7.43
CA HIS A 76 -6.45 -2.59 -7.65
C HIS A 76 -7.42 -1.39 -7.68
N ASP A 77 -8.55 -1.48 -8.37
CA ASP A 77 -9.51 -0.36 -8.53
C ASP A 77 -9.96 0.25 -7.18
N ARG A 78 -9.94 -0.56 -6.12
CA ARG A 78 -10.34 -0.16 -4.76
C ARG A 78 -9.18 0.24 -3.85
N GLY A 79 -7.93 0.04 -4.26
CA GLY A 79 -6.75 0.41 -3.46
C GLY A 79 -5.56 -0.50 -3.73
N LEU A 80 -4.90 -0.97 -2.67
CA LEU A 80 -3.73 -1.83 -2.79
C LEU A 80 -4.08 -3.28 -2.49
N ARG A 81 -3.87 -4.17 -3.46
CA ARG A 81 -4.04 -5.61 -3.28
C ARG A 81 -2.74 -6.24 -2.82
N LEU A 82 -2.79 -6.95 -1.71
CA LEU A 82 -1.73 -7.81 -1.19
C LEU A 82 -2.10 -9.26 -1.46
N THR A 83 -1.17 -10.04 -2.02
CA THR A 83 -1.35 -11.47 -2.30
C THR A 83 -0.20 -12.31 -1.76
N HIS A 84 -0.51 -13.44 -1.12
CA HIS A 84 0.46 -14.45 -0.69
C HIS A 84 -0.16 -15.85 -0.84
N GLY A 85 0.41 -16.68 -1.72
CA GLY A 85 -0.18 -17.98 -2.07
C GLY A 85 -1.62 -17.84 -2.59
N GLU A 86 -2.56 -18.51 -1.94
CA GLU A 86 -4.00 -18.44 -2.26
C GLU A 86 -4.72 -17.26 -1.56
N HIS A 87 -4.03 -16.56 -0.66
CA HIS A 87 -4.63 -15.47 0.10
C HIS A 87 -4.52 -14.15 -0.64
N SER A 88 -5.60 -13.37 -0.64
CA SER A 88 -5.64 -12.03 -1.20
C SER A 88 -6.49 -11.10 -0.35
N VAL A 89 -5.94 -9.93 -0.05
CA VAL A 89 -6.60 -8.85 0.70
C VAL A 89 -6.44 -7.56 -0.09
N VAL A 90 -7.47 -6.70 -0.07
CA VAL A 90 -7.40 -5.36 -0.64
C VAL A 90 -7.53 -4.35 0.48
N LEU A 91 -6.48 -3.54 0.66
CA LEU A 91 -6.47 -2.40 1.57
C LEU A 91 -6.99 -1.18 0.81
N GLY A 92 -7.91 -0.44 1.45
CA GLY A 92 -8.49 0.77 0.88
C GLY A 92 -7.48 1.92 0.93
N LEU A 93 -7.54 2.79 -0.07
CA LEU A 93 -6.82 4.07 -0.03
C LEU A 93 -7.73 5.19 0.47
N GLY A 94 -7.17 6.04 1.33
CA GLY A 94 -7.76 7.31 1.72
C GLY A 94 -7.88 8.29 0.54
N PRO A 95 -8.66 9.37 0.71
CA PRO A 95 -8.94 10.33 -0.36
C PRO A 95 -7.67 11.01 -0.89
N GLU A 96 -6.74 11.40 -0.02
CA GLU A 96 -5.49 12.08 -0.41
C GLU A 96 -4.64 11.23 -1.36
N LEU A 97 -4.46 9.94 -1.03
CA LEU A 97 -3.73 9.00 -1.90
C LEU A 97 -4.45 8.78 -3.23
N ARG A 98 -5.79 8.81 -3.26
CA ARG A 98 -6.54 8.69 -4.51
C ARG A 98 -6.40 9.93 -5.38
N ALA A 99 -6.42 11.12 -4.77
CA ALA A 99 -6.23 12.38 -5.48
C ALA A 99 -4.81 12.48 -6.08
N TYR A 100 -3.81 11.95 -5.40
CA TYR A 100 -2.45 11.86 -5.95
C TYR A 100 -2.35 10.97 -7.20
N LEU A 101 -3.19 9.92 -7.27
CA LEU A 101 -3.21 8.95 -8.37
C LEU A 101 -4.12 9.35 -9.55
N SER A 102 -4.85 10.46 -9.44
CA SER A 102 -5.68 11.04 -10.53
C SER A 102 -4.91 12.04 -11.36
#